data_AF-A0A0P7TNR2-F1
#
_entry.id   AF-A0A0P7TNR2-F1
#
_cell.length_a   1.000
_cell.length_b   1.000
_cell.length_c   1.000
_cell.angle_alpha   90.00
_cell.angle_beta   90.00
_cell.angle_gamma   90.00
#
_symmetry.space_group_name_H-M   'P 1'
#
loop_
_entity.id
_entity.type
_entity.pdbx_description
1 polymer ?
#
loop_
_entity_poly.entity_id
_entity_poly.type
_entity_poly.pdbx_seq_one_letter_code
_entity_poly.pdbx_strand_id
1 'polypeptide(L)' 'MWRVKPHSCDQYGKRFARSSNLKCHLVVHSGVKPYACDQSEKCFARLSGLKTHQQAHTAPPVTNPSMTSATMSTMGQQAS' A
#
# COMPACT_ATOMS: atom_id res chain seq x y z
N MET A 1 -0.81 26.57 -21.51
CA MET A 1 -0.26 25.95 -20.28
C MET A 1 0.58 24.75 -20.63
N TRP A 2 1.92 24.84 -20.54
CA TRP A 2 2.80 23.69 -20.74
C TRP A 2 2.81 22.82 -19.47
N ARG A 3 2.43 21.55 -19.60
CA ARG A 3 2.46 20.60 -18.46
C ARG A 3 3.92 20.21 -18.19
N VAL A 4 4.57 20.94 -17.29
CA VAL A 4 5.93 20.61 -16.83
C VAL A 4 5.91 19.24 -16.16
N LYS A 5 6.85 18.38 -16.55
CA LYS A 5 7.12 17.10 -15.89
C LYS A 5 8.57 17.18 -15.37
N PRO A 6 8.76 17.65 -14.13
CA PRO A 6 10.09 17.94 -13.60
C PRO A 6 10.87 16.68 -13.23
N HIS A 7 10.20 15.54 -13.09
CA HIS A 7 10.83 14.28 -12.69
C HIS A 7 11.07 13.40 -13.91
N SER A 8 12.32 13.10 -14.24
CA SER A 8 12.69 12.22 -15.36
C SER A 8 13.42 10.97 -14.88
N CYS A 9 13.22 9.87 -15.58
CA CYS A 9 14.02 8.67 -15.46
C CYS A 9 15.18 8.75 -16.46
N ASP A 10 16.40 8.59 -15.96
CA ASP A 10 17.63 8.69 -16.75
C ASP A 10 17.79 7.50 -17.73
N GLN A 11 17.42 6.30 -17.28
CA GLN A 11 17.64 5.06 -18.02
C GLN A 11 16.75 4.90 -19.27
N TYR A 12 15.57 5.53 -19.32
CA TYR A 12 14.62 5.43 -20.43
C TYR A 12 14.01 6.77 -20.86
N GLY A 13 14.49 7.89 -20.32
CA GLY A 13 14.01 9.24 -20.64
C GLY A 13 12.55 9.54 -20.26
N LYS A 14 11.85 8.63 -19.55
CA LYS A 14 10.44 8.81 -19.18
C LYS A 14 10.26 9.95 -18.18
N ARG A 15 9.33 10.86 -18.46
CA ARG A 15 9.03 12.04 -17.61
C ARG A 15 7.71 11.90 -16.87
N PHE A 16 7.72 12.25 -15.60
CA PHE A 16 6.60 12.19 -14.66
C PHE A 16 6.32 13.57 -14.08
N ALA A 17 5.03 13.84 -13.84
CA ALA A 17 4.60 15.08 -13.19
C ALA A 17 4.80 15.06 -11.67
N ARG A 18 4.93 13.87 -11.07
CA ARG A 18 5.07 13.68 -9.62
C ARG A 18 6.26 12.78 -9.31
N SER A 19 6.96 13.09 -8.22
CA SER A 19 8.09 12.30 -7.71
C SER A 19 7.67 10.89 -7.30
N SER A 20 6.47 10.73 -6.74
CA SER A 20 5.93 9.42 -6.36
C SER A 20 5.77 8.49 -7.57
N ASN A 21 5.34 9.02 -8.72
CA ASN A 21 5.26 8.26 -9.96
C ASN A 21 6.65 7.84 -10.48
N LEU A 22 7.64 8.73 -10.41
CA LEU A 22 9.03 8.39 -10.77
C LEU A 22 9.58 7.30 -9.83
N LYS A 23 9.41 7.46 -8.50
CA LYS A 23 9.86 6.49 -7.51
C LYS A 23 9.27 5.10 -7.74
N CYS A 24 7.97 5.02 -8.07
CA CYS A 24 7.32 3.76 -8.44
C CYS A 24 7.89 3.17 -9.74
N HIS A 25 8.23 4.01 -10.71
CA HIS A 25 8.83 3.57 -11.96
C HIS A 25 10.25 3.02 -11.75
N LEU A 26 11.05 3.61 -10.86
CA LEU A 26 12.40 3.13 -10.54
C LEU A 26 12.40 1.72 -9.92
N VAL A 27 11.30 1.30 -9.29
CA VAL A 27 11.11 -0.09 -8.83
C VAL A 27 11.22 -1.08 -9.99
N VAL A 28 10.83 -0.69 -11.21
CA VAL A 28 10.95 -1.56 -12.40
C VAL A 28 12.41 -1.76 -12.82
N HIS A 29 13.29 -0.80 -12.51
CA HIS A 29 14.72 -0.92 -12.80
C HIS A 29 15.46 -1.66 -11.70
N SER A 30 15.21 -1.26 -10.46
CA SER A 30 15.93 -1.81 -9.31
C SER A 30 15.37 -3.13 -8.81
N GLY A 31 14.11 -3.46 -9.13
CA GLY A 31 13.37 -4.57 -8.52
C GLY A 31 13.04 -4.37 -7.03
N VAL A 32 13.68 -3.40 -6.38
CA VAL A 32 13.49 -3.11 -4.96
C VAL A 32 12.18 -2.36 -4.76
N LYS A 33 11.27 -2.99 -4.02
CA LYS A 33 9.99 -2.42 -3.61
C LYS A 33 10.14 -1.75 -2.24
N PRO A 34 10.04 -0.42 -2.13
CA PRO A 34 10.38 0.30 -0.91
C PRO A 34 9.35 0.16 0.22
N TYR A 35 8.15 -0.34 -0.07
CA TYR A 35 7.07 -0.48 0.91
C TYR A 35 6.86 -1.95 1.23
N ALA A 36 7.53 -2.45 2.27
CA ALA A 36 7.34 -3.81 2.77
C ALA A 36 6.20 -3.86 3.78
N CYS A 37 5.49 -4.97 3.82
CA CYS A 37 4.56 -5.27 4.90
C CYS A 37 5.32 -5.96 6.05
N ASP A 38 5.06 -5.56 7.28
CA ASP A 38 5.69 -6.16 8.47
C ASP A 38 5.08 -7.53 8.82
N GLN A 39 3.78 -7.69 8.59
CA GLN A 39 3.02 -8.90 8.90
C GLN A 39 3.07 -9.97 7.79
N SER A 40 3.75 -9.69 6.67
CA SER A 40 3.84 -10.63 5.54
C SER A 40 5.01 -10.25 4.63
N GLU A 41 5.61 -11.22 3.94
CA GLU A 41 6.75 -11.00 3.01
C GLU A 41 6.39 -10.25 1.71
N LYS A 42 5.21 -9.63 1.64
CA LYS A 42 4.75 -8.87 0.47
C LYS A 42 5.29 -7.45 0.49
N CYS A 43 5.96 -7.08 -0.60
CA CYS A 43 6.42 -5.72 -0.85
C CYS A 43 5.63 -5.05 -1.99
N PHE A 44 5.49 -3.72 -1.91
CA PHE A 44 4.70 -2.87 -2.80
C PHE A 44 5.54 -1.71 -3.35
N ALA A 45 5.21 -1.29 -4.58
CA ALA A 45 5.82 -0.11 -5.20
C ALA A 45 5.20 1.22 -4.71
N ARG A 46 3.99 1.17 -4.13
CA ARG A 46 3.21 2.33 -3.69
C ARG A 46 2.75 2.17 -2.25
N LEU A 47 2.83 3.26 -1.49
CA LEU A 47 2.29 3.33 -0.11
C LEU A 47 0.79 3.03 -0.06
N SER A 48 0.01 3.52 -1.04
CA SER A 48 -1.43 3.23 -1.10
C SER A 48 -1.71 1.73 -1.23
N GLY A 49 -0.88 1.00 -1.97
CA GLY A 49 -1.01 -0.46 -2.12
C GLY A 49 -0.66 -1.19 -0.83
N LEU A 50 0.40 -0.77 -0.14
CA LEU A 50 0.72 -1.29 1.20
C LEU A 50 -0.42 -1.01 2.19
N LYS A 51 -0.98 0.20 2.19
CA LYS A 51 -2.06 0.59 3.12
C LYS A 51 -3.32 -0.27 2.90
N THR A 52 -3.75 -0.48 1.66
CA THR A 52 -4.87 -1.38 1.36
C THR A 52 -4.56 -2.83 1.72
N HIS A 53 -3.33 -3.28 1.50
CA HIS A 53 -2.89 -4.62 1.92
C HIS A 53 -2.90 -4.79 3.45
N GLN A 54 -2.41 -3.79 4.19
CA GLN A 54 -2.45 -3.78 5.66
C GLN A 54 -3.88 -3.78 6.20
N GLN A 55 -4.79 -3.10 5.50
CA GLN A 55 -6.21 -3.18 5.84
C GLN A 55 -6.75 -4.60 5.71
N ALA A 56 -6.25 -5.43 4.78
CA ALA A 56 -6.66 -6.84 4.69
C ALA A 56 -6.19 -7.69 5.88
N HIS A 57 -5.12 -7.28 6.58
CA HIS A 57 -4.68 -7.96 7.80
C HIS A 57 -5.55 -7.60 9.02
N THR A 58 -6.09 -6.38 9.04
CA THR A 58 -6.92 -5.87 10.16
C THR A 58 -8.42 -5.99 9.88
N ALA A 59 -8.84 -6.20 8.64
CA ALA A 59 -10.25 -6.26 8.27
C ALA A 59 -10.89 -7.55 8.81
N PRO A 60 -11.93 -7.46 9.67
CA PRO A 60 -12.96 -8.50 9.68
C PRO A 60 -13.63 -8.55 8.29
N PRO A 61 -14.11 -9.72 7.84
CA PRO A 61 -14.72 -9.87 6.52
C PRO A 61 -15.76 -8.77 6.31
N VAL A 62 -15.79 -8.19 5.11
CA VAL A 62 -16.75 -7.16 4.70
C VAL A 62 -18.15 -7.55 5.18
N THR A 63 -18.62 -6.94 6.27
CA THR A 63 -20.02 -7.04 6.65
C THR A 63 -20.75 -6.18 5.63
N ASN A 64 -21.20 -6.82 4.53
CA ASN A 64 -22.35 -6.34 3.80
C ASN A 64 -23.41 -5.94 4.85
N PRO A 65 -24.04 -4.76 4.79
CA PRO A 65 -25.04 -4.36 5.79
C PRO A 65 -26.34 -5.20 5.73
N SER A 66 -26.28 -6.39 5.16
CA SER A 66 -27.36 -7.36 5.07
C SER A 66 -26.84 -8.74 5.45
N MET A 67 -26.50 -8.93 6.73
CA MET A 67 -26.60 -10.20 7.45
C MET A 67 -26.42 -9.88 8.94
N THR A 68 -27.53 -9.73 9.65
CA THR A 68 -27.57 -9.72 11.11
C THR A 68 -27.12 -11.09 11.62
N SER A 69 -26.02 -11.17 12.37
CA SER A 69 -25.75 -12.30 13.26
C SER A 69 -24.80 -11.85 14.36
N ALA A 70 -25.38 -11.67 15.54
CA ALA A 70 -24.67 -11.44 16.78
C ALA A 70 -23.66 -12.57 17.04
N THR A 71 -22.42 -12.20 17.38
CA THR A 71 -21.61 -13.00 18.30
C THR A 71 -20.92 -12.06 19.28
N MET A 72 -21.31 -12.23 20.54
CA MET A 72 -20.67 -11.66 21.71
C MET A 72 -19.31 -12.34 21.91
N SER A 73 -18.32 -11.62 22.43
CA SER A 73 -17.79 -11.88 23.79
C SER A 73 -16.43 -11.22 24.03
N THR A 74 -16.44 -10.36 25.05
CA THR A 74 -15.37 -10.00 25.97
C THR A 74 -14.38 -11.12 26.30
N MET A 75 -13.08 -10.83 26.19
CA MET A 75 -12.02 -11.21 27.15
C MET A 75 -10.93 -10.13 26.97
N GLY A 76 -10.45 -9.37 27.96
CA GLY A 76 -10.14 -9.76 29.34
C GLY A 76 -8.61 -9.88 29.46
N GLN A 77 -7.97 -8.80 29.94
CA GLN A 77 -6.69 -8.70 30.66
C GLN A 77 -5.57 -9.73 30.39
N GLN A 78 -4.34 -9.25 30.21
CA GLN A 78 -3.24 -9.72 31.05
C GLN A 78 -2.09 -8.70 31.12
N ALA A 79 -1.74 -8.37 32.36
CA ALA A 79 -0.52 -7.70 32.77
C ALA A 79 0.68 -8.68 32.73
N SER A 80 1.88 -8.13 32.64
CA SER A 80 3.08 -8.57 33.35
C SER A 80 3.99 -7.38 33.56
#